data_AF-A0A9E5RAW3-F1
#
_entry.id   AF-A0A9E5RAW3-F1
#
_cell.length_a   1.000
_cell.length_b   1.000
_cell.length_c   1.000
_cell.angle_alpha   90.00
_cell.angle_beta   90.00
_cell.angle_gamma   90.00
#
_symmetry.space_group_name_H-M   'P 1'
#
loop_
_entity.id
_entity.type
_entity.pdbx_description
1 polymer ?
#
loop_
_entity_poly.entity_id
_entity_poly.type
_entity_poly.pdbx_seq_one_letter_code
_entity_poly.pdbx_strand_id
1 'polypeptide(L)'
;MVLSIREEGSQPHSQQFLPITGSGIVGIPLEESALPLEVDQSYQWAVVLVCGDRPSPNDPVVTAWVRRVAAPGESPQDALERAVWYGEQGVWYDALTALVEVRRSQPTDPVFTEIWVNFLMQPSVGLGAIANEPLQ
;
A
#
# COMPACT_ATOMS: atom_id res chain seq x y z
N MET A 1 1.45 13.59 8.12
CA MET A 1 2.18 13.22 6.87
C MET A 1 1.42 13.75 5.67
N VAL A 2 2.10 13.88 4.54
CA VAL A 2 1.49 14.27 3.26
C VAL A 2 1.75 13.15 2.26
N LEU A 3 0.69 12.61 1.64
CA LEU A 3 0.80 11.79 0.44
C LEU A 3 0.58 12.69 -0.77
N SER A 4 1.48 12.62 -1.74
CA SER A 4 1.30 13.25 -3.06
C SER A 4 1.51 12.21 -4.15
N ILE A 5 0.71 12.28 -5.20
CA ILE A 5 0.82 11.46 -6.40
C ILE A 5 0.94 12.41 -7.59
N ARG A 6 1.88 12.11 -8.47
CA ARG A 6 2.09 12.83 -9.73
C ARG A 6 2.19 11.86 -10.89
N GLU A 7 1.78 12.29 -12.06
CA GLU A 7 1.97 11.57 -13.31
C GLU A 7 3.45 11.62 -13.75
N GLU A 8 3.83 10.65 -14.57
CA GLU A 8 5.08 10.69 -15.33
C GLU A 8 5.12 11.95 -16.22
N GLY A 9 6.05 12.88 -15.92
CA GLY A 9 6.06 14.23 -16.51
C GLY A 9 5.81 15.36 -15.51
N SER A 10 5.65 15.04 -14.22
CA SER A 10 5.52 15.99 -13.10
C SER A 10 4.18 16.73 -13.01
N GLN A 11 3.15 16.27 -13.72
CA GLN A 11 1.80 16.79 -13.53
C GLN A 11 1.24 16.29 -12.18
N PRO A 12 0.74 17.18 -11.30
CA PRO A 12 0.13 16.76 -10.04
C PRO A 12 -1.16 15.99 -10.31
N HIS A 13 -1.32 14.82 -9.67
CA HIS A 13 -2.52 13.99 -9.76
C HIS A 13 -3.40 14.13 -8.50
N SER A 14 -2.80 13.98 -7.32
CA SER A 14 -3.51 14.15 -6.05
C SER A 14 -2.56 14.50 -4.91
N GLN A 15 -3.11 15.12 -3.86
CA GLN A 15 -2.39 15.40 -2.63
C GLN A 15 -3.36 15.35 -1.45
N GLN A 16 -2.96 14.67 -0.37
CA GLN A 16 -3.77 14.55 0.84
C GLN A 16 -2.91 14.65 2.11
N PHE A 17 -3.49 15.25 3.14
CA PHE A 17 -2.86 15.40 4.46
C PHE A 17 -3.48 14.37 5.42
N LEU A 18 -2.63 13.56 6.04
CA LEU A 18 -3.07 12.55 7.00
C LEU A 18 -2.41 12.78 8.37
N PRO A 19 -3.17 12.69 9.48
CA PRO A 19 -2.57 12.69 10.80
C PRO A 19 -1.71 11.44 10.99
N ILE A 20 -0.64 11.56 11.77
CA ILE A 20 0.15 10.39 12.20
C ILE A 20 -0.43 9.96 13.53
N THR A 21 -1.09 8.80 13.55
CA THR A 21 -1.86 8.31 14.71
C THR A 21 -1.12 7.24 15.53
N GLY A 22 0.03 6.75 15.06
CA GLY A 22 0.82 5.74 15.74
C GLY A 22 2.00 5.23 14.92
N SER A 23 2.61 4.14 15.38
CA SER A 23 3.68 3.40 14.69
C SER A 23 3.19 2.02 14.25
N GLY A 24 3.72 1.54 13.13
CA GLY A 24 3.37 0.23 12.56
C GLY A 24 3.04 0.34 11.08
N ILE A 25 2.29 -0.64 10.59
CA ILE A 25 1.86 -0.72 9.19
C ILE A 25 0.50 -0.05 9.07
N VAL A 26 0.44 1.02 8.27
CA VAL A 26 -0.75 1.84 8.09
C VAL A 26 -1.25 1.76 6.65
N GLY A 27 -2.55 1.57 6.48
CA GLY A 27 -3.21 1.76 5.19
C GLY A 27 -3.54 3.24 5.00
N ILE A 28 -3.15 3.80 3.85
CA ILE A 28 -3.49 5.18 3.49
C ILE A 28 -4.61 5.12 2.45
N PRO A 29 -5.89 5.33 2.82
CA PRO A 29 -6.95 5.44 1.83
C PRO A 29 -6.72 6.70 0.99
N LEU A 30 -7.13 6.65 -0.27
CA LEU A 30 -7.23 7.86 -1.09
C LEU A 30 -8.55 8.56 -0.78
N GLU A 31 -8.56 9.89 -0.84
CA GLU A 31 -9.80 10.68 -0.75
C GLU A 31 -10.82 10.22 -1.81
N GLU A 32 -12.11 10.18 -1.47
CA GLU A 32 -13.18 9.76 -2.38
C GLU A 32 -13.29 10.65 -3.63
N SER A 33 -12.85 11.90 -3.51
CA SER A 33 -12.76 12.88 -4.60
C SER A 33 -11.56 12.68 -5.52
N ALA A 34 -10.60 11.81 -5.16
CA ALA A 34 -9.41 11.58 -5.95
C ALA A 34 -9.77 10.88 -7.26
N LEU A 35 -9.24 11.40 -8.37
CA LEU A 35 -9.39 10.76 -9.67
C LEU A 35 -8.72 9.37 -9.64
N PRO A 36 -9.38 8.32 -10.15
CA PRO A 36 -8.75 7.02 -10.30
C PRO A 36 -7.48 7.11 -11.14
N LEU A 37 -6.48 6.28 -10.81
CA LEU A 37 -5.29 6.15 -11.66
C LEU A 37 -5.70 5.53 -13.01
N GLU A 38 -5.10 6.00 -14.10
CA GLU A 38 -5.35 5.46 -15.43
C GLU A 38 -4.58 4.16 -15.65
N VAL A 39 -5.20 3.21 -16.37
CA VAL A 39 -4.55 1.95 -16.73
C VAL A 39 -3.37 2.25 -17.65
N ASP A 40 -2.27 1.53 -17.45
CA ASP A 40 -1.04 1.65 -18.21
C ASP A 40 -0.29 2.99 -18.07
N GLN A 41 -0.78 3.91 -17.23
CA GLN A 41 -0.11 5.16 -16.89
C GLN A 41 0.80 4.99 -15.65
N SER A 42 2.04 5.49 -15.75
CA SER A 42 2.97 5.52 -14.62
C SER A 42 2.75 6.75 -13.77
N TYR A 43 2.80 6.56 -12.46
CA TYR A 43 2.71 7.60 -11.45
C TYR A 43 3.87 7.47 -10.48
N GLN A 44 4.26 8.59 -9.87
CA GLN A 44 5.17 8.60 -8.74
C GLN A 44 4.44 9.10 -7.51
N TRP A 45 4.48 8.31 -6.44
CA TRP A 45 3.97 8.74 -5.14
C TRP A 45 5.13 9.21 -4.27
N ALA A 46 4.85 10.16 -3.37
CA ALA A 46 5.75 10.60 -2.33
C ALA A 46 5.00 10.74 -1.01
N VAL A 47 5.57 10.19 0.06
CA VAL A 47 5.12 10.38 1.43
C VAL A 47 6.13 11.23 2.17
N VAL A 48 5.67 12.36 2.71
CA VAL A 48 6.49 13.29 3.50
C VAL A 48 6.04 13.24 4.96
N LEU A 49 6.98 12.98 5.87
CA LEU A 49 6.76 13.08 7.31
C LEU A 49 7.01 14.52 7.76
N VAL A 50 5.93 15.26 7.98
CA VAL A 50 6.01 16.65 8.44
C VAL A 50 6.37 16.66 9.93
N CYS A 51 7.59 17.06 10.26
CA CYS A 51 8.15 17.02 11.62
C CYS A 51 7.91 18.31 12.45
N GLY A 52 7.12 19.25 11.93
CA GLY A 52 6.73 20.50 12.60
C GLY A 52 5.37 20.99 12.14
N ASP A 53 5.13 22.30 12.21
CA ASP A 53 3.81 22.87 11.84
C ASP A 53 3.58 22.93 10.33
N ARG A 54 4.65 22.88 9.53
CA ARG A 54 4.61 23.01 8.06
C ARG A 54 5.69 22.14 7.41
N PRO A 55 5.48 21.69 6.17
CA PRO A 55 6.50 20.96 5.42
C PRO A 55 7.82 21.75 5.31
N SER A 56 8.93 21.05 5.48
CA SER A 56 10.30 21.59 5.47
C SER A 56 11.20 20.77 4.54
N PRO A 57 12.24 21.36 3.90
CA PRO A 57 13.20 20.60 3.09
C PRO A 57 13.95 19.50 3.85
N ASN A 58 13.96 19.56 5.19
CA ASN A 58 14.59 18.55 6.05
C ASN A 58 13.62 17.43 6.47
N ASP A 59 12.36 17.50 6.06
CA ASP A 59 11.38 16.46 6.37
C ASP A 59 11.74 15.15 5.65
N PRO A 60 11.69 13.99 6.33
CA PRO A 60 11.88 12.70 5.68
C PRO A 60 10.87 12.48 4.56
N VAL A 61 11.38 12.06 3.39
CA VAL A 61 10.56 11.74 2.22
C VAL A 61 10.90 10.36 1.68
N VAL A 62 9.88 9.59 1.35
CA VAL A 62 9.98 8.35 0.59
C VAL A 62 9.21 8.51 -0.69
N THR A 63 9.79 8.05 -1.80
CA THR A 63 9.14 8.08 -3.11
C THR A 63 9.27 6.75 -3.81
N ALA A 64 8.25 6.33 -4.56
CA ALA A 64 8.38 5.22 -5.50
C ALA A 64 7.44 5.39 -6.70
N TRP A 65 7.69 4.58 -7.72
CA TRP A 65 6.83 4.49 -8.89
C TRP A 65 5.71 3.47 -8.67
N VAL A 66 4.56 3.75 -9.23
CA VAL A 66 3.43 2.83 -9.31
C VAL A 66 2.80 2.95 -10.69
N ARG A 67 2.31 1.84 -11.22
CA ARG A 67 1.60 1.81 -12.49
C ARG A 67 0.35 0.98 -12.29
N ARG A 68 -0.80 1.51 -12.68
CA ARG A 68 -2.03 0.72 -12.66
C ARG A 68 -2.00 -0.22 -13.86
N VAL A 69 -2.13 -1.51 -13.60
CA VAL A 69 -2.26 -2.54 -14.65
C VAL A 69 -3.73 -2.82 -14.94
N ALA A 70 -4.03 -3.34 -16.13
CA ALA A 70 -5.36 -3.86 -16.43
C ALA A 70 -5.72 -4.98 -15.46
N ALA A 71 -7.00 -5.10 -15.11
CA ALA A 71 -7.47 -6.18 -14.25
C ALA A 71 -7.16 -7.54 -14.92
N PRO A 72 -6.54 -8.51 -14.21
CA PRO A 72 -6.18 -9.80 -14.80
C PRO A 72 -7.41 -10.67 -15.16
N GLY A 73 -8.59 -10.32 -14.66
CA GLY A 73 -9.83 -11.06 -14.81
C GLY A 73 -10.75 -10.84 -13.61
N GLU A 74 -11.77 -11.71 -13.47
CA GLU A 74 -12.63 -11.74 -12.29
C GLU A 74 -11.89 -12.43 -11.14
N SER A 75 -11.69 -11.69 -10.04
CA SER A 75 -11.04 -12.23 -8.84
C SER A 75 -12.02 -13.04 -7.98
N PRO A 76 -11.54 -14.02 -7.19
CA PRO A 76 -12.34 -14.70 -6.18
C PRO A 76 -13.00 -13.74 -5.18
N GLN A 77 -14.13 -14.17 -4.60
CA GLN A 77 -14.82 -13.41 -3.56
C GLN A 77 -14.15 -13.56 -2.19
N ASP A 78 -13.60 -14.74 -1.89
CA ASP A 78 -12.88 -14.97 -0.64
C ASP A 78 -11.56 -14.17 -0.63
N ALA A 79 -11.28 -13.50 0.48
CA ALA A 79 -10.15 -12.58 0.57
C ALA A 79 -8.79 -13.30 0.52
N LEU A 80 -8.69 -14.52 1.06
CA LEU A 80 -7.45 -15.30 0.99
C LEU A 80 -7.22 -15.83 -0.42
N GLU A 81 -8.25 -16.41 -1.04
CA GLU A 81 -8.18 -16.88 -2.43
C GLU A 81 -7.83 -15.73 -3.38
N ARG A 82 -8.41 -14.55 -3.17
CA ARG A 82 -8.10 -13.35 -3.94
C ARG A 82 -6.67 -12.86 -3.74
N ALA A 83 -6.13 -12.95 -2.52
CA ALA A 83 -4.72 -12.62 -2.26
C ALA A 83 -3.78 -13.55 -3.04
N VAL A 84 -4.06 -14.86 -3.03
CA VAL A 84 -3.31 -15.86 -3.81
C VAL A 84 -3.41 -15.56 -5.30
N TRP A 85 -4.63 -15.33 -5.80
CA TRP A 85 -4.87 -15.03 -7.21
C TRP A 85 -4.08 -13.82 -7.69
N TYR A 86 -4.12 -12.68 -6.98
CA TYR A 86 -3.32 -11.51 -7.35
C TYR A 86 -1.80 -11.79 -7.30
N GLY A 87 -1.36 -12.58 -6.32
CA GLY A 87 0.04 -13.00 -6.21
C GLY A 87 0.52 -13.80 -7.42
N GLU A 88 -0.29 -14.75 -7.90
CA GLU A 88 0.00 -15.55 -9.11
C GLU A 88 0.03 -14.70 -10.39
N GLN A 89 -0.74 -13.62 -10.44
CA GLN A 89 -0.75 -12.66 -11.55
C GLN A 89 0.38 -11.61 -11.45
N GLY A 90 1.19 -11.64 -10.39
CA GLY A 90 2.27 -10.68 -10.16
C GLY A 90 1.80 -9.31 -9.68
N VAL A 91 0.54 -9.18 -9.25
CA VAL A 91 -0.07 -7.93 -8.77
C VAL A 91 0.03 -7.86 -7.23
N TRP A 92 1.27 -7.77 -6.73
CA TRP A 92 1.54 -7.97 -5.30
C TRP A 92 0.95 -6.90 -4.37
N TYR A 93 0.71 -5.67 -4.84
CA TYR A 93 0.05 -4.61 -4.05
C TYR A 93 -1.39 -4.98 -3.72
N ASP A 94 -2.13 -5.50 -4.70
CA ASP A 94 -3.51 -5.97 -4.55
C ASP A 94 -3.55 -7.27 -3.73
N ALA A 95 -2.57 -8.16 -3.91
CA ALA A 95 -2.40 -9.34 -3.06
C ALA A 95 -2.22 -8.96 -1.58
N LEU A 96 -1.34 -7.99 -1.30
CA LEU A 96 -1.11 -7.47 0.05
C LEU A 96 -2.39 -6.83 0.62
N THR A 97 -3.12 -6.07 -0.20
CA THR A 97 -4.38 -5.43 0.22
C THR A 97 -5.43 -6.46 0.60
N ALA A 98 -5.61 -7.52 -0.20
CA ALA A 98 -6.51 -8.62 0.13
C ALA A 98 -6.05 -9.36 1.40
N LEU A 99 -4.75 -9.56 1.59
CA LEU A 99 -4.21 -10.21 2.78
C LEU A 99 -4.39 -9.35 4.06
N VAL A 100 -4.34 -8.02 3.93
CA VAL A 100 -4.69 -7.08 5.01
C VAL A 100 -6.13 -7.28 5.48
N GLU A 101 -7.07 -7.51 4.56
CA GLU A 101 -8.48 -7.80 4.92
C GLU A 101 -8.59 -9.10 5.74
N VAL A 102 -7.90 -10.16 5.30
CA VAL A 102 -7.84 -11.42 6.04
C VAL A 102 -7.27 -11.21 7.45
N ARG A 103 -6.12 -10.53 7.56
CA ARG A 103 -5.47 -10.27 8.85
C ARG A 103 -6.33 -9.44 9.79
N ARG A 104 -7.07 -8.46 9.27
CA ARG A 104 -8.01 -7.65 10.07
C ARG A 104 -9.24 -8.46 10.53
N SER A 105 -9.70 -9.41 9.73
CA SER A 105 -10.84 -10.26 10.09
C SER A 105 -10.50 -11.29 11.17
N GLN A 106 -9.25 -11.76 11.22
CA GLN A 106 -8.80 -12.82 12.13
C GLN A 106 -7.45 -12.45 12.79
N PRO A 107 -7.41 -11.37 13.60
CA PRO A 107 -6.16 -10.76 14.06
C PRO A 107 -5.34 -11.61 15.05
N THR A 108 -5.97 -12.59 15.71
CA THR A 108 -5.32 -13.46 16.71
C THR A 108 -5.10 -14.88 16.21
N ASP A 109 -5.45 -15.18 14.96
CA ASP A 109 -5.25 -16.50 14.40
C ASP A 109 -3.76 -16.70 14.05
N PRO A 110 -3.10 -17.72 14.62
CA PRO A 110 -1.68 -17.97 14.36
C PRO A 110 -1.41 -18.35 12.90
N VAL A 111 -2.36 -18.99 12.21
CA VAL A 111 -2.21 -19.37 10.78
C VAL A 111 -2.13 -18.12 9.92
N PHE A 112 -3.02 -17.15 10.13
CA PHE A 112 -3.00 -15.90 9.35
C PHE A 112 -1.83 -14.99 9.71
N THR A 113 -1.34 -15.06 10.95
CA THR A 113 -0.09 -14.40 11.34
C THR A 113 1.11 -14.98 10.59
N GLU A 114 1.19 -16.31 10.47
CA GLU A 114 2.26 -16.96 9.72
C GLU A 114 2.19 -16.65 8.22
N ILE A 115 1.00 -16.71 7.62
CA ILE A 115 0.81 -16.34 6.19
C ILE A 115 1.27 -14.91 5.94
N TRP A 116 0.90 -13.97 6.80
CA TRP A 116 1.32 -12.58 6.72
C TRP A 116 2.85 -12.41 6.77
N VAL A 117 3.49 -13.02 7.76
CA VAL A 117 4.95 -12.93 7.93
C VAL A 117 5.65 -13.55 6.72
N ASN A 118 5.22 -14.73 6.29
CA ASN A 118 5.78 -15.42 5.14
C ASN A 118 5.64 -14.59 3.86
N PHE A 119 4.49 -13.94 3.63
CA PHE A 119 4.28 -13.07 2.48
C PHE A 119 5.27 -11.90 2.46
N LEU A 120 5.43 -11.17 3.56
CA LEU A 120 6.34 -10.02 3.62
C LEU A 120 7.82 -10.44 3.54
N MET A 121 8.16 -11.64 4.00
CA MET A 121 9.50 -12.20 3.91
C MET A 121 9.88 -12.72 2.51
N GLN A 122 8.94 -12.83 1.58
CA GLN A 122 9.26 -13.29 0.22
C GLN A 122 10.31 -12.38 -0.42
N PRO A 123 11.36 -12.93 -1.07
CA PRO A 123 12.41 -12.10 -1.67
C PRO A 123 11.93 -11.09 -2.71
N SER A 124 10.82 -11.40 -3.40
CA SER A 124 10.16 -10.50 -4.36
C SER A 124 9.45 -9.32 -3.69
N VAL A 125 9.03 -9.47 -2.43
CA VAL A 125 8.35 -8.42 -1.63
C VAL A 125 9.36 -7.64 -0.80
N GLY A 126 10.27 -8.33 -0.11
CA GLY A 126 11.42 -7.72 0.59
C GLY A 126 11.06 -6.89 1.83
N LEU A 127 9.90 -7.13 2.46
CA LEU A 127 9.39 -6.38 3.62
C LEU A 127 9.57 -7.13 4.96
N GLY A 128 10.47 -8.12 5.00
CA GLY A 128 10.70 -8.95 6.19
C GLY A 128 11.07 -8.15 7.45
N ALA A 129 11.73 -7.00 7.31
CA ALA A 129 12.13 -6.14 8.42
C ALA A 129 10.96 -5.57 9.22
N ILE A 130 9.78 -5.45 8.60
CA ILE A 130 8.56 -4.92 9.22
C ILE A 130 7.50 -6.02 9.45
N ALA A 131 7.83 -7.30 9.23
CA ALA A 131 6.83 -8.37 9.21
C ALA A 131 6.08 -8.55 10.54
N ASN A 132 6.73 -8.22 11.66
CA ASN A 132 6.18 -8.32 13.01
C ASN A 132 5.58 -7.00 13.53
N GLU A 133 5.59 -5.93 12.73
CA GLU A 133 4.98 -4.67 13.11
C GLU A 133 3.46 -4.80 13.18
N PRO A 134 2.79 -4.05 14.08
CA PRO A 134 1.34 -4.09 14.20
C PRO A 134 0.69 -3.46 12.96
N LEU A 135 -0.34 -4.11 12.44
CA LEU A 135 -1.23 -3.54 11.43
C LEU A 135 -2.27 -2.66 12.14
N GLN A 136 -2.32 -1.37 11.75
CA GLN A 136 -3.24 -0.37 12.31
C GLN A 136 -4.59 -0.36 11.58
#